data_AF-A0A838QHN0-F1
#
_entry.id   AF-A0A838QHN0-F1
#
_cell.length_a   1.000
_cell.length_b   1.000
_cell.length_c   1.000
_cell.angle_alpha   90.00
_cell.angle_beta   90.00
_cell.angle_gamma   90.00
#
_symmetry.space_group_name_H-M   'P 1'
#
loop_
_entity.id
_entity.type
_entity.pdbx_description
1 polymer ?
#
loop_
_entity_poly.entity_id
_entity_poly.type
_entity_poly.pdbx_seq_one_letter_code
_entity_poly.pdbx_strand_id
1 'polypeptide(L)'
;EQHRFAEAREIAQRLVQQSAGDPNLDQYLALLGEVSLEAGDYAGARAAFDSLSGPSRGTLGIAPRIARWLEIQGKTDAARRVVYRVTALADSTPHLRREHVAWFHLRMADIEMRSGRLRGAGKALETASSILPSDYRILAAETHLAALQNDWRRVIELGDRTIALVLDPSTVGLIGDAYAALGDTAKAEEYYRTMEVAVTGQPGAFHRATGLFMLDHGRSAAEIESKARHELATRPDIYGHDLLAWALHKRGKHVEARAEMARALRMGTRDALLFYHAGMIERALGDSRRANYFLERAMAVNPTFDPIHPRAARAVLDSLKRETQ
;
A
#
# COMPACT_ATOMS: atom_id res chain seq x y z
N GLU A 1 -17.72 4.42 -2.20
CA GLU A 1 -17.16 5.32 -3.23
C GLU A 1 -17.44 4.74 -4.62
N GLN A 2 -17.90 5.55 -5.57
CA GLN A 2 -18.15 5.10 -6.94
C GLN A 2 -16.84 5.20 -7.73
N HIS A 3 -16.40 4.07 -8.32
CA HIS A 3 -15.15 3.94 -9.10
C HIS A 3 -15.21 4.62 -10.47
N ARG A 4 -15.49 5.92 -10.51
CA ARG A 4 -15.58 6.70 -11.75
C ARG A 4 -14.21 7.33 -12.08
N PHE A 5 -13.13 6.54 -12.03
CA PHE A 5 -11.77 7.04 -12.30
C PHE A 5 -11.63 7.62 -13.71
N ALA A 6 -12.27 6.99 -14.71
CA ALA A 6 -12.31 7.50 -16.08
C ALA A 6 -12.97 8.89 -16.14
N GLU A 7 -14.10 9.06 -15.46
CA GLU A 7 -14.83 10.32 -15.46
C GLU A 7 -14.15 11.40 -14.63
N ALA A 8 -13.59 11.03 -13.47
CA ALA A 8 -12.76 11.92 -12.68
C ALA A 8 -11.58 12.44 -13.50
N ARG A 9 -10.98 11.58 -14.35
CA ARG A 9 -9.91 11.97 -15.27
C ARG A 9 -10.43 12.94 -16.33
N GLU A 10 -11.56 12.67 -16.94
CA GLU A 10 -12.18 13.58 -17.93
C GLU A 10 -12.54 14.95 -17.32
N ILE A 11 -13.04 14.96 -16.08
CA ILE A 11 -13.30 16.20 -15.34
C ILE A 11 -11.98 16.94 -15.09
N ALA A 12 -10.95 16.26 -14.57
CA ALA A 12 -9.65 16.88 -14.31
C ALA A 12 -8.98 17.42 -15.59
N GLN A 13 -9.09 16.70 -16.70
CA GLN A 13 -8.61 17.16 -18.01
C GLN A 13 -9.33 18.44 -18.47
N ARG A 14 -10.66 18.49 -18.35
CA ARG A 14 -11.43 19.69 -18.68
C ARG A 14 -11.06 20.88 -17.81
N LEU A 15 -10.86 20.67 -16.50
CA LEU A 15 -10.40 21.73 -15.60
C LEU A 15 -9.06 22.29 -16.08
N VAL A 16 -8.07 21.43 -16.40
CA VAL A 16 -6.77 21.89 -16.90
C VAL A 16 -6.91 22.68 -18.22
N GLN A 17 -7.71 22.19 -19.18
CA GLN A 17 -7.90 22.84 -20.48
C GLN A 17 -8.56 24.23 -20.37
N GLN A 18 -9.45 24.42 -19.40
CA GLN A 18 -10.19 25.66 -19.20
C GLN A 18 -9.45 26.67 -18.31
N SER A 19 -8.30 26.28 -17.73
CA SER A 19 -7.59 27.05 -16.69
C SER A 19 -6.36 27.79 -17.21
N ALA A 20 -6.33 28.15 -18.49
CA ALA A 20 -5.24 28.94 -19.05
C ALA A 20 -5.18 30.32 -18.35
N GLY A 21 -4.13 30.58 -17.58
CA GLY A 21 -3.98 31.79 -16.78
C GLY A 21 -4.65 31.76 -15.40
N ASP A 22 -5.26 30.64 -14.99
CA ASP A 22 -5.82 30.47 -13.64
C ASP A 22 -4.68 30.26 -12.62
N PRO A 23 -4.64 31.01 -11.50
CA PRO A 23 -3.69 30.77 -10.41
C PRO A 23 -3.73 29.34 -9.83
N ASN A 24 -4.84 28.62 -9.99
CA ASN A 24 -5.05 27.26 -9.50
C ASN A 24 -4.64 26.16 -10.51
N LEU A 25 -4.08 26.52 -11.66
CA LEU A 25 -3.67 25.55 -12.70
C LEU A 25 -2.85 24.38 -12.11
N ASP A 26 -1.90 24.67 -11.22
CA ASP A 26 -1.08 23.64 -10.59
C ASP A 26 -1.88 22.69 -9.69
N GLN A 27 -2.98 23.14 -9.06
CA GLN A 27 -3.87 22.26 -8.30
C GLN A 27 -4.63 21.30 -9.23
N TYR A 28 -5.10 21.80 -10.37
CA TYR A 28 -5.78 20.97 -11.37
C TYR A 28 -4.83 19.99 -12.05
N LEU A 29 -3.59 20.41 -12.35
CA LEU A 29 -2.54 19.52 -12.84
C LEU A 29 -2.18 18.44 -11.81
N ALA A 30 -2.08 18.79 -10.53
CA ALA A 30 -1.81 17.81 -9.48
C ALA A 30 -2.95 16.81 -9.32
N LEU A 31 -4.21 17.25 -9.40
CA LEU A 31 -5.39 16.38 -9.40
C LEU A 31 -5.40 15.46 -10.63
N LEU A 32 -5.16 16.00 -11.82
CA LEU A 32 -5.06 15.20 -13.05
C LEU A 32 -3.96 14.14 -12.93
N GLY A 33 -2.80 14.52 -12.39
CA GLY A 33 -1.68 13.61 -12.15
C GLY A 33 -2.05 12.47 -11.21
N GLU A 34 -2.73 12.78 -10.09
CA GLU A 34 -3.21 11.80 -9.11
C GLU A 34 -4.24 10.84 -9.72
N VAL A 35 -5.26 11.37 -10.40
CA VAL A 35 -6.31 10.53 -10.99
C VAL A 35 -5.74 9.67 -12.12
N SER A 36 -4.87 10.20 -12.98
CA SER A 36 -4.18 9.40 -14.00
C SER A 36 -3.30 8.32 -13.39
N LEU A 37 -2.60 8.61 -12.28
CA LEU A 37 -1.78 7.64 -11.56
C LEU A 37 -2.64 6.50 -11.01
N GLU A 38 -3.73 6.83 -10.32
CA GLU A 38 -4.65 5.85 -9.74
C GLU A 38 -5.42 5.09 -10.84
N ALA A 39 -5.59 5.66 -12.03
CA ALA A 39 -6.14 4.99 -13.21
C ALA A 39 -5.15 4.04 -13.91
N GLY A 40 -3.85 4.06 -13.55
CA GLY A 40 -2.81 3.31 -14.25
C GLY A 40 -2.28 3.97 -15.54
N ASP A 41 -2.74 5.19 -15.85
CA ASP A 41 -2.26 6.04 -16.94
C ASP A 41 -1.00 6.80 -16.51
N TYR A 42 0.11 6.07 -16.43
CA TYR A 42 1.38 6.64 -15.95
C TYR A 42 2.01 7.64 -16.92
N ALA A 43 1.65 7.60 -18.21
CA ALA A 43 2.09 8.59 -19.17
C ALA A 43 1.38 9.93 -18.93
N GLY A 44 0.05 9.91 -18.77
CA GLY A 44 -0.72 11.09 -18.39
C GLY A 44 -0.31 11.64 -17.02
N ALA A 45 -0.11 10.76 -16.03
CA ALA A 45 0.37 11.16 -14.71
C ALA A 45 1.72 11.88 -14.79
N ARG A 46 2.66 11.34 -15.57
CA ARG A 46 3.97 11.97 -15.82
C ARG A 46 3.80 13.35 -16.43
N ALA A 47 3.05 13.47 -17.52
CA ALA A 47 2.86 14.74 -18.22
C ALA A 47 2.28 15.81 -17.29
N ALA A 48 1.27 15.46 -16.48
CA ALA A 48 0.66 16.37 -15.52
C ALA A 48 1.65 16.78 -14.42
N PHE A 49 2.33 15.81 -13.79
CA PHE A 49 3.29 16.11 -12.72
C PHE A 49 4.53 16.86 -13.22
N ASP A 50 5.00 16.61 -14.43
CA ASP A 50 6.17 17.31 -15.00
C ASP A 50 5.83 18.75 -15.41
N SER A 51 4.55 19.06 -15.63
CA SER A 51 4.06 20.41 -15.96
C SER A 51 3.89 21.33 -14.75
N LEU A 52 3.95 20.79 -13.53
CA LEU A 52 3.81 21.58 -12.30
C LEU A 52 4.96 22.55 -12.10
N SER A 53 4.64 23.80 -11.76
CA SER A 53 5.66 24.80 -11.42
C SER A 53 6.49 24.38 -10.19
N GLY A 54 7.79 24.73 -10.19
CA GLY A 54 8.73 24.36 -9.13
C GLY A 54 8.24 24.66 -7.70
N PRO A 55 7.79 25.90 -7.40
CA PRO A 55 7.30 26.27 -6.07
C PRO A 55 6.07 25.47 -5.62
N SER A 56 5.11 25.23 -6.51
CA SER A 56 3.85 24.55 -6.17
C SER A 56 4.03 23.12 -5.71
N ARG A 57 5.08 22.43 -6.19
CA ARG A 57 5.40 21.03 -5.82
C ARG A 57 5.64 20.82 -4.33
N GLY A 58 6.01 21.88 -3.60
CA GLY A 58 6.29 21.84 -2.16
C GLY A 58 5.10 22.21 -1.27
N THR A 59 3.96 22.60 -1.85
CA THR A 59 2.79 23.06 -1.08
C THR A 59 2.07 21.90 -0.39
N LEU A 60 1.35 22.21 0.70
CA LEU A 60 0.59 21.22 1.48
C LEU A 60 -0.39 20.41 0.61
N GLY A 61 -1.01 21.02 -0.40
CA GLY A 61 -1.99 20.36 -1.27
C GLY A 61 -1.42 19.52 -2.43
N ILE A 62 -0.12 19.65 -2.73
CA ILE A 62 0.49 19.01 -3.92
C ILE A 62 1.61 18.04 -3.54
N ALA A 63 2.42 18.38 -2.53
CA ALA A 63 3.58 17.58 -2.15
C ALA A 63 3.25 16.10 -1.85
N PRO A 64 2.13 15.74 -1.18
CA PRO A 64 1.78 14.33 -0.98
C PRO A 64 1.57 13.55 -2.29
N ARG A 65 0.98 14.18 -3.31
CA ARG A 65 0.75 13.60 -4.64
C ARG A 65 2.08 13.39 -5.37
N ILE A 66 2.99 14.37 -5.27
CA ILE A 66 4.36 14.23 -5.77
C ILE A 66 5.10 13.08 -5.09
N ALA A 67 4.99 12.97 -3.76
CA ALA A 67 5.59 11.86 -3.03
C ALA A 67 5.06 10.52 -3.53
N ARG A 68 3.74 10.40 -3.73
CA ARG A 68 3.11 9.20 -4.29
C ARG A 68 3.63 8.86 -5.69
N TRP A 69 3.73 9.85 -6.57
CA TRP A 69 4.31 9.65 -7.91
C TRP A 69 5.76 9.13 -7.84
N LEU A 70 6.57 9.71 -6.96
CA LEU A 70 7.95 9.29 -6.76
C LEU A 70 8.05 7.85 -6.20
N GLU A 71 7.14 7.43 -5.33
CA GLU A 71 7.07 6.03 -4.85
C GLU A 71 6.80 5.06 -6.01
N ILE A 72 5.82 5.36 -6.87
CA ILE A 72 5.50 4.53 -8.05
C ILE A 72 6.70 4.46 -9.01
N GLN A 73 7.49 5.52 -9.12
CA GLN A 73 8.72 5.51 -9.92
C GLN A 73 9.91 4.80 -9.26
N GLY A 74 9.74 4.22 -8.07
CA GLY A 74 10.84 3.63 -7.30
C GLY A 74 11.84 4.64 -6.74
N LYS A 75 11.50 5.94 -6.71
CA LYS A 75 12.33 7.03 -6.18
C LYS A 75 12.04 7.27 -4.70
N THR A 76 12.07 6.20 -3.89
CA THR A 76 11.65 6.20 -2.48
C THR A 76 12.36 7.24 -1.61
N ASP A 77 13.67 7.44 -1.81
CA ASP A 77 14.41 8.47 -1.04
C ASP A 77 13.97 9.90 -1.39
N ALA A 78 13.62 10.14 -2.66
CA ALA A 78 13.10 11.44 -3.07
C ALA A 78 11.68 11.66 -2.51
N ALA A 79 10.83 10.64 -2.57
CA ALA A 79 9.50 10.68 -1.96
C ALA A 79 9.58 10.99 -0.46
N ARG A 80 10.48 10.33 0.29
CA ARG A 80 10.72 10.62 1.71
C ARG A 80 11.11 12.07 1.95
N ARG A 81 12.06 12.62 1.19
CA ARG A 81 12.46 14.03 1.34
C ARG A 81 11.30 15.00 1.09
N VAL A 82 10.38 14.66 0.18
CA VAL A 82 9.17 15.46 -0.04
C VAL A 82 8.26 15.40 1.19
N VAL A 83 7.98 14.19 1.70
CA VAL A 83 7.14 13.99 2.90
C VAL A 83 7.71 14.73 4.11
N TYR A 84 9.01 14.59 4.39
CA TYR A 84 9.66 15.28 5.52
C TYR A 84 9.56 16.80 5.42
N ARG A 85 9.78 17.37 4.22
CA ARG A 85 9.68 18.83 4.03
C ARG A 85 8.26 19.33 4.19
N VAL A 86 7.26 18.62 3.64
CA VAL A 86 5.86 19.05 3.75
C VAL A 86 5.31 18.87 5.16
N THR A 87 5.74 17.85 5.91
CA THR A 87 5.39 17.71 7.33
C THR A 87 5.96 18.87 8.15
N ALA A 88 7.23 19.22 7.97
CA ALA A 88 7.82 20.39 8.64
C ALA A 88 7.12 21.71 8.25
N LEU A 89 6.71 21.86 6.98
CA LEU A 89 5.88 22.98 6.56
C LEU A 89 4.54 22.99 7.31
N ALA A 90 3.87 21.84 7.42
CA ALA A 90 2.60 21.72 8.14
C ALA A 90 2.75 22.12 9.63
N ASP A 91 3.81 21.66 10.30
CA ASP A 91 4.10 21.99 11.69
C ASP A 91 4.32 23.50 11.90
N SER A 92 4.93 24.17 10.92
CA SER A 92 5.21 25.61 10.96
C SER A 92 4.10 26.51 10.42
N THR A 93 3.04 25.94 9.81
CA THR A 93 1.98 26.72 9.17
C THR A 93 1.00 27.27 10.23
N PRO A 94 0.90 28.59 10.40
CA PRO A 94 -0.02 29.18 11.38
C PRO A 94 -1.47 28.81 11.09
N HIS A 95 -2.24 28.54 12.14
CA HIS A 95 -3.68 28.24 12.07
C HIS A 95 -4.05 27.02 11.22
N LEU A 96 -3.08 26.16 10.84
CA LEU A 96 -3.40 24.90 10.20
C LEU A 96 -4.18 24.02 11.19
N ARG A 97 -5.28 23.43 10.73
CA ARG A 97 -6.10 22.52 11.54
C ARG A 97 -5.23 21.37 12.06
N ARG A 98 -5.40 21.03 13.34
CA ARG A 98 -4.63 19.97 14.01
C ARG A 98 -4.73 18.63 13.30
N GLU A 99 -5.90 18.34 12.73
CA GLU A 99 -6.15 17.14 11.95
C GLU A 99 -5.28 17.06 10.68
N HIS A 100 -5.00 18.19 10.04
CA HIS A 100 -4.10 18.21 8.89
C HIS A 100 -2.65 17.97 9.31
N VAL A 101 -2.22 18.57 10.42
CA VAL A 101 -0.87 18.34 10.97
C VAL A 101 -0.68 16.86 11.30
N ALA A 102 -1.63 16.27 12.05
CA ALA A 102 -1.60 14.85 12.38
C ALA A 102 -1.59 13.94 11.13
N TRP A 103 -2.33 14.31 10.08
CA TRP A 103 -2.34 13.57 8.82
C TRP A 103 -0.97 13.55 8.13
N PHE A 104 -0.19 14.64 8.17
CA PHE A 104 1.16 14.67 7.61
C PHE A 104 2.14 13.78 8.39
N HIS A 105 1.98 13.70 9.71
CA HIS A 105 2.73 12.75 10.55
C HIS A 105 2.32 11.31 10.28
N LEU A 106 1.03 11.03 10.10
CA LEU A 106 0.53 9.71 9.67
C LEU A 106 1.11 9.30 8.30
N ARG A 107 1.16 10.23 7.33
CA ARG A 107 1.78 9.97 6.02
C ARG A 107 3.29 9.76 6.13
N MET A 108 3.98 10.46 7.03
CA MET A 108 5.39 10.22 7.35
C MET A 108 5.59 8.81 7.93
N ALA A 109 4.71 8.37 8.83
CA ALA A 109 4.78 7.02 9.38
C ALA A 109 4.63 5.95 8.29
N ASP A 110 3.65 6.08 7.40
CA ASP A 110 3.42 5.13 6.31
C ASP A 110 4.65 4.97 5.40
N ILE A 111 5.26 6.07 4.94
CA ILE A 111 6.44 5.98 4.06
C ILE A 111 7.67 5.39 4.78
N GLU A 112 7.81 5.63 6.09
CA GLU A 112 8.86 5.04 6.91
C GLU A 112 8.64 3.54 7.15
N MET A 113 7.41 3.11 7.43
CA MET A 113 7.05 1.69 7.55
C MET A 113 7.35 0.94 6.26
N ARG A 114 6.91 1.47 5.11
CA ARG A 114 7.18 0.87 3.77
C ARG A 114 8.67 0.74 3.47
N SER A 115 9.49 1.62 4.03
CA SER A 115 10.94 1.62 3.87
C SER A 115 11.70 0.83 4.96
N GLY A 116 10.99 0.10 5.84
CA GLY A 116 11.61 -0.67 6.94
C GLY A 116 12.20 0.19 8.07
N ARG A 117 11.91 1.49 8.11
CA ARG A 117 12.42 2.42 9.14
C ARG A 117 11.43 2.53 10.31
N LEU A 118 11.21 1.41 10.99
CA LEU A 118 10.17 1.29 12.03
C LEU A 118 10.34 2.28 13.20
N ARG A 119 11.57 2.63 13.56
CA ARG A 119 11.82 3.68 14.59
C ARG A 119 11.38 5.07 14.13
N GLY A 120 11.58 5.40 12.86
CA GLY A 120 11.12 6.67 12.29
C GLY A 120 9.59 6.71 12.22
N ALA A 121 8.97 5.60 11.83
CA ALA A 121 7.52 5.46 11.82
C ALA A 121 6.91 5.64 13.22
N GLY A 122 7.50 5.01 14.25
CA GLY A 122 7.05 5.14 15.64
C GLY A 122 7.04 6.59 16.12
N LYS A 123 8.12 7.35 15.90
CA LYS A 123 8.19 8.77 16.27
C LYS A 123 7.13 9.63 15.59
N ALA A 124 6.86 9.37 14.31
CA ALA A 124 5.83 10.08 13.57
C ALA A 124 4.43 9.74 14.10
N LEU A 125 4.15 8.46 14.42
CA LEU A 125 2.89 8.05 15.03
C LEU A 125 2.71 8.60 16.45
N GLU A 126 3.75 8.59 17.28
CA GLU A 126 3.72 9.23 18.61
C GLU A 126 3.32 10.71 18.51
N THR A 127 3.87 11.43 17.53
CA THR A 127 3.52 12.83 17.27
C THR A 127 2.06 12.95 16.83
N ALA A 128 1.63 12.15 15.84
CA ALA A 128 0.25 12.17 15.36
C ALA A 128 -0.76 11.84 16.49
N SER A 129 -0.45 10.83 17.31
CA SER A 129 -1.25 10.36 18.45
C SER A 129 -1.33 11.42 19.55
N SER A 130 -0.25 12.17 19.81
CA SER A 130 -0.28 13.32 20.74
C SER A 130 -1.21 14.44 20.27
N ILE A 131 -1.44 14.56 18.97
CA ILE A 131 -2.32 15.57 18.38
C ILE A 131 -3.78 15.09 18.37
N LEU A 132 -4.01 13.83 17.97
CA LEU A 132 -5.32 13.17 17.88
C LEU A 132 -5.31 11.76 18.52
N PRO A 133 -5.43 11.63 19.85
CA PRO A 133 -5.23 10.34 20.55
C PRO A 133 -6.26 9.23 20.25
N SER A 134 -7.42 9.60 19.70
CA SER A 134 -8.55 8.70 19.42
C SER A 134 -8.90 8.63 17.94
N ASP A 135 -8.02 9.12 17.05
CA ASP A 135 -8.24 8.98 15.61
C ASP A 135 -7.99 7.52 15.19
N TYR A 136 -9.02 6.88 14.64
CA TYR A 136 -8.96 5.47 14.26
C TYR A 136 -7.87 5.17 13.22
N ARG A 137 -7.49 6.14 12.36
CA ARG A 137 -6.47 5.93 11.32
C ARG A 137 -5.08 5.86 11.93
N ILE A 138 -4.85 6.65 12.98
CA ILE A 138 -3.60 6.62 13.74
C ILE A 138 -3.52 5.31 14.54
N LEU A 139 -4.60 4.91 15.22
CA LEU A 139 -4.66 3.64 15.94
C LEU A 139 -4.46 2.42 15.01
N ALA A 140 -5.06 2.44 13.81
CA ALA A 140 -4.84 1.40 12.81
C ALA A 140 -3.37 1.35 12.35
N ALA A 141 -2.72 2.50 12.16
CA ALA A 141 -1.31 2.57 11.79
C ALA A 141 -0.37 2.13 12.92
N GLU A 142 -0.69 2.45 14.18
CA GLU A 142 0.03 1.94 15.35
C GLU A 142 -0.14 0.42 15.50
N THR A 143 -1.34 -0.11 15.25
CA THR A 143 -1.62 -1.56 15.18
C THR A 143 -0.73 -2.23 14.12
N HIS A 144 -0.66 -1.66 12.93
CA HIS A 144 0.19 -2.17 11.86
C HIS A 144 1.69 -2.10 12.23
N LEU A 145 2.15 -0.99 12.81
CA LEU A 145 3.54 -0.88 13.28
C LEU A 145 3.88 -1.96 14.32
N ALA A 146 2.98 -2.21 15.27
CA ALA A 146 3.15 -3.28 16.26
C ALA A 146 3.27 -4.66 15.59
N ALA A 147 2.46 -4.93 14.56
CA ALA A 147 2.54 -6.17 13.79
C ALA A 147 3.89 -6.31 13.07
N LEU A 148 4.39 -5.25 12.43
CA LEU A 148 5.73 -5.25 11.80
C LEU A 148 6.87 -5.45 12.80
N GLN A 149 6.65 -5.11 14.08
CA GLN A 149 7.57 -5.34 15.19
C GLN A 149 7.40 -6.72 15.86
N ASN A 150 6.41 -7.50 15.43
CA ASN A 150 5.97 -8.75 16.06
C ASN A 150 5.48 -8.59 17.51
N ASP A 151 4.99 -7.41 17.88
CA ASP A 151 4.34 -7.18 19.18
C ASP A 151 2.85 -7.53 19.10
N TRP A 152 2.57 -8.83 19.02
CA TRP A 152 1.22 -9.36 18.80
C TRP A 152 0.24 -9.01 19.93
N ARG A 153 0.74 -8.84 21.17
CA ARG A 153 -0.11 -8.40 22.29
C ARG A 153 -0.58 -6.96 22.07
N ARG A 154 0.33 -6.09 21.63
CA ARG A 154 0.00 -4.70 21.31
C ARG A 154 -0.92 -4.59 20.08
N VAL A 155 -0.76 -5.48 19.09
CA VAL A 155 -1.69 -5.58 17.95
C VAL A 155 -3.13 -5.84 18.43
N ILE A 156 -3.34 -6.79 19.34
CA ILE A 156 -4.68 -7.07 19.88
C ILE A 156 -5.22 -5.84 20.64
N GLU A 157 -4.43 -5.25 21.54
CA GLU A 157 -4.87 -4.10 22.34
C GLU A 157 -5.27 -2.88 21.48
N LEU A 158 -4.42 -2.50 20.52
CA LEU A 158 -4.69 -1.36 19.64
C LEU A 158 -5.75 -1.69 18.58
N GLY A 159 -5.75 -2.92 18.09
CA GLY A 159 -6.74 -3.42 17.15
C GLY A 159 -8.14 -3.39 17.76
N ASP A 160 -8.31 -3.89 18.99
CA ASP A 160 -9.59 -3.88 19.71
C ASP A 160 -10.10 -2.44 19.92
N ARG A 161 -9.21 -1.50 20.27
CA ARG A 161 -9.55 -0.07 20.37
C ARG A 161 -9.97 0.52 19.03
N THR A 162 -9.33 0.11 17.93
CA THR A 162 -9.64 0.58 16.58
C THR A 162 -11.00 0.05 16.12
N ILE A 163 -11.26 -1.25 16.26
CA ILE A 163 -12.53 -1.86 15.82
C ILE A 163 -13.74 -1.42 16.65
N ALA A 164 -13.51 -0.98 17.89
CA ALA A 164 -14.54 -0.34 18.71
C ALA A 164 -14.99 1.03 18.16
N LEU A 165 -14.14 1.70 17.36
CA LEU A 165 -14.47 2.98 16.71
C LEU A 165 -14.99 2.78 15.28
N VAL A 166 -14.33 1.92 14.52
CA VAL A 166 -14.71 1.59 13.14
C VAL A 166 -14.35 0.14 12.82
N LEU A 167 -15.30 -0.60 12.27
CA LEU A 167 -15.03 -1.94 11.77
C LEU A 167 -14.23 -1.87 10.45
N ASP A 168 -12.90 -1.78 10.58
CA ASP A 168 -11.96 -1.83 9.45
C ASP A 168 -11.50 -3.27 9.19
N PRO A 169 -11.78 -3.86 8.01
CA PRO A 169 -11.37 -5.23 7.68
C PRO A 169 -9.88 -5.49 7.81
N SER A 170 -9.02 -4.51 7.50
CA SER A 170 -7.57 -4.68 7.56
C SER A 170 -7.10 -4.89 9.01
N THR A 171 -7.65 -4.09 9.93
CA THR A 171 -7.40 -4.21 11.36
C THR A 171 -7.94 -5.53 11.92
N VAL A 172 -9.15 -5.94 11.53
CA VAL A 172 -9.73 -7.24 11.94
C VAL A 172 -8.82 -8.40 11.51
N GLY A 173 -8.30 -8.35 10.28
CA GLY A 173 -7.36 -9.34 9.78
C GLY A 173 -6.07 -9.40 10.60
N LEU A 174 -5.46 -8.25 10.91
CA LEU A 174 -4.26 -8.17 11.75
C LEU A 174 -4.46 -8.72 13.17
N ILE A 175 -5.64 -8.53 13.76
CA ILE A 175 -5.97 -9.15 15.05
C ILE A 175 -5.99 -10.68 14.92
N GLY A 176 -6.57 -11.19 13.83
CA GLY A 176 -6.52 -12.62 13.52
C GLY A 176 -5.09 -13.15 13.41
N ASP A 177 -4.21 -12.42 12.70
CA ASP A 177 -2.79 -12.77 12.58
C ASP A 177 -2.07 -12.77 13.92
N ALA A 178 -2.40 -11.83 14.80
CA ALA A 178 -1.87 -11.77 16.15
C ALA A 178 -2.30 -12.98 17.00
N TYR A 179 -3.57 -13.40 16.93
CA TYR A 179 -4.02 -14.62 17.61
C TYR A 179 -3.34 -15.87 17.05
N ALA A 180 -3.20 -15.98 15.72
CA ALA A 180 -2.49 -17.08 15.08
C ALA A 180 -1.02 -17.14 15.52
N ALA A 181 -0.33 -15.99 15.57
CA ALA A 181 1.06 -15.88 16.01
C ALA A 181 1.25 -16.24 17.51
N LEU A 182 0.23 -16.02 18.34
CA LEU A 182 0.20 -16.41 19.75
C LEU A 182 -0.26 -17.86 19.97
N GLY A 183 -0.65 -18.57 18.92
CA GLY A 183 -1.04 -19.98 18.96
C GLY A 183 -2.54 -20.24 19.17
N ASP A 184 -3.37 -19.19 19.24
CA ASP A 184 -4.83 -19.32 19.35
C ASP A 184 -5.47 -19.35 17.95
N THR A 185 -5.39 -20.52 17.32
CA THR A 185 -5.89 -20.71 15.95
C THR A 185 -7.41 -20.65 15.86
N ALA A 186 -8.12 -21.01 16.93
CA ALA A 186 -9.58 -20.94 16.98
C ALA A 186 -10.04 -19.48 16.91
N LYS A 187 -9.43 -18.60 17.72
CA LYS A 187 -9.76 -17.18 17.71
C LYS A 187 -9.29 -16.49 16.44
N ALA A 188 -8.12 -16.85 15.90
CA ALA A 188 -7.68 -16.38 14.59
C ALA A 188 -8.74 -16.64 13.50
N GLU A 189 -9.27 -17.87 13.46
CA GLU A 189 -10.30 -18.28 12.51
C GLU A 189 -11.63 -17.54 12.69
N GLU A 190 -11.99 -17.15 13.92
CA GLU A 190 -13.14 -16.27 14.18
C GLU A 190 -12.93 -14.89 13.57
N TYR A 191 -11.77 -14.26 13.77
CA TYR A 191 -11.47 -12.94 13.20
C TYR A 191 -11.39 -12.98 11.67
N TYR A 192 -10.79 -14.02 11.08
CA TYR A 192 -10.75 -14.18 9.62
C TYR A 192 -12.15 -14.29 9.01
N ARG A 193 -13.07 -15.03 9.65
CA ARG A 193 -14.48 -15.09 9.23
C ARG A 193 -15.20 -13.76 9.42
N THR A 194 -14.98 -13.06 10.55
CA THR A 194 -15.56 -11.72 10.77
C THR A 194 -15.12 -10.74 9.69
N MET A 195 -13.85 -10.77 9.31
CA MET A 195 -13.34 -9.93 8.22
C MET A 195 -14.03 -10.24 6.88
N GLU A 196 -14.16 -11.53 6.55
CA GLU A 196 -14.82 -11.97 5.31
C GLU A 196 -16.29 -11.50 5.24
N VAL A 197 -17.02 -11.61 6.36
CA VAL A 197 -18.40 -11.11 6.47
C VAL A 197 -18.45 -9.58 6.38
N ALA A 198 -17.54 -8.87 7.05
CA ALA A 198 -17.50 -7.41 7.04
C ALA A 198 -17.28 -6.86 5.62
N VAL A 199 -16.51 -7.58 4.79
CA VAL A 199 -16.19 -7.18 3.41
C VAL A 199 -17.33 -7.52 2.46
N THR A 200 -17.94 -8.69 2.62
CA THR A 200 -19.06 -9.13 1.75
C THR A 200 -20.34 -8.35 2.03
N GLY A 201 -20.54 -7.87 3.26
CA GLY A 201 -21.70 -7.09 3.67
C GLY A 201 -21.66 -5.61 3.31
N GLN A 202 -20.52 -5.06 2.87
CA GLN A 202 -20.42 -3.64 2.52
C GLN A 202 -20.66 -3.40 1.02
N PRO A 203 -21.71 -2.64 0.63
CA PRO A 203 -21.88 -2.23 -0.75
C PRO A 203 -20.77 -1.25 -1.14
N GLY A 204 -19.82 -1.71 -1.96
CA GLY A 204 -18.73 -0.85 -2.40
C GLY A 204 -17.58 -1.56 -3.10
N ALA A 205 -16.54 -0.76 -3.29
CA ALA A 205 -15.25 -1.14 -3.82
C ALA A 205 -14.64 -2.34 -3.10
N PHE A 206 -14.28 -3.37 -3.85
CA PHE A 206 -13.38 -4.39 -3.34
C PHE A 206 -12.01 -3.76 -3.03
N HIS A 207 -11.63 -3.72 -1.74
CA HIS A 207 -10.32 -3.20 -1.32
C HIS A 207 -9.22 -4.25 -1.58
N ARG A 208 -8.19 -3.86 -2.34
CA ARG A 208 -7.10 -4.78 -2.72
C ARG A 208 -6.32 -5.34 -1.53
N ALA A 209 -6.12 -4.55 -0.47
CA ALA A 209 -5.45 -5.01 0.74
C ALA A 209 -6.20 -6.17 1.41
N THR A 210 -7.53 -6.09 1.46
CA THR A 210 -8.41 -7.18 1.89
C THR A 210 -8.28 -8.40 0.97
N GLY A 211 -8.22 -8.17 -0.35
CA GLY A 211 -7.97 -9.22 -1.33
C GLY A 211 -6.68 -9.99 -1.09
N LEU A 212 -5.57 -9.27 -0.91
CA LEU A 212 -4.27 -9.86 -0.57
C LEU A 212 -4.35 -10.66 0.72
N PHE A 213 -4.94 -10.09 1.76
CA PHE A 213 -5.13 -10.79 3.03
C PHE A 213 -5.89 -12.11 2.85
N MET A 214 -7.02 -12.10 2.14
CA MET A 214 -7.80 -13.31 1.87
C MET A 214 -6.95 -14.37 1.13
N LEU A 215 -6.18 -13.95 0.13
CA LEU A 215 -5.28 -14.84 -0.61
C LEU A 215 -4.17 -15.42 0.26
N ASP A 216 -3.64 -14.66 1.21
CA ASP A 216 -2.60 -15.11 2.13
C ASP A 216 -3.10 -16.13 3.14
N HIS A 217 -4.38 -16.05 3.47
CA HIS A 217 -5.09 -17.01 4.33
C HIS A 217 -5.78 -18.14 3.55
N GLY A 218 -5.51 -18.28 2.24
CA GLY A 218 -6.04 -19.36 1.42
C GLY A 218 -7.53 -19.26 1.10
N ARG A 219 -8.10 -18.05 1.15
CA ARG A 219 -9.53 -17.77 1.00
C ARG A 219 -9.85 -17.11 -0.34
N SER A 220 -11.03 -17.45 -0.86
CA SER A 220 -11.72 -16.73 -1.95
C SER A 220 -10.89 -16.47 -3.22
N ALA A 221 -9.84 -17.26 -3.49
CA ALA A 221 -8.89 -16.96 -4.56
C ALA A 221 -9.52 -16.84 -5.96
N ALA A 222 -10.54 -17.64 -6.27
CA ALA A 222 -11.27 -17.55 -7.53
C ALA A 222 -12.11 -16.26 -7.64
N GLU A 223 -12.72 -15.83 -6.53
CA GLU A 223 -13.48 -14.59 -6.45
C GLU A 223 -12.54 -13.37 -6.57
N ILE A 224 -11.41 -13.40 -5.86
CA ILE A 224 -10.39 -12.34 -5.93
C ILE A 224 -9.81 -12.22 -7.34
N GLU A 225 -9.53 -13.34 -8.03
CA GLU A 225 -9.12 -13.31 -9.43
C GLU A 225 -10.16 -12.60 -10.30
N SER A 226 -11.45 -12.97 -10.17
CA SER A 226 -12.54 -12.38 -10.94
C SER A 226 -12.65 -10.86 -10.71
N LYS A 227 -12.64 -10.44 -9.44
CA LYS A 227 -12.68 -9.02 -9.03
C LYS A 227 -11.48 -8.23 -9.57
N ALA A 228 -10.27 -8.77 -9.46
CA ALA A 228 -9.07 -8.12 -9.97
C ALA A 228 -9.09 -7.97 -11.50
N ARG A 229 -9.56 -8.98 -12.25
CA ARG A 229 -9.73 -8.87 -13.71
C ARG A 229 -10.75 -7.80 -14.10
N HIS A 230 -11.86 -7.72 -13.37
CA HIS A 230 -12.88 -6.69 -13.60
C HIS A 230 -12.33 -5.28 -13.33
N GLU A 231 -11.63 -5.08 -12.22
CA GLU A 231 -11.05 -3.77 -11.88
C GLU A 231 -10.01 -3.34 -12.93
N LEU A 232 -9.13 -4.24 -13.35
CA LEU A 232 -8.09 -3.97 -14.34
C LEU A 232 -8.61 -3.56 -15.72
N ALA A 233 -9.87 -3.87 -16.06
CA ALA A 233 -10.50 -3.40 -17.30
C ALA A 233 -10.64 -1.88 -17.34
N THR A 234 -10.74 -1.22 -16.18
CA THR A 234 -10.90 0.23 -16.06
C THR A 234 -9.73 0.92 -15.34
N ARG A 235 -8.95 0.14 -14.56
CA ARG A 235 -7.87 0.65 -13.72
C ARG A 235 -6.62 -0.24 -13.81
N PRO A 236 -5.92 -0.28 -14.95
CA PRO A 236 -4.77 -1.15 -15.19
C PRO A 236 -3.49 -0.71 -14.45
N ASP A 237 -3.56 -0.35 -13.17
CA ASP A 237 -2.40 0.08 -12.37
C ASP A 237 -1.55 -1.11 -11.87
N ILE A 238 -0.38 -0.82 -11.29
CA ILE A 238 0.59 -1.85 -10.92
C ILE A 238 0.10 -2.77 -9.79
N TYR A 239 -0.65 -2.24 -8.83
CA TYR A 239 -1.11 -3.01 -7.67
C TYR A 239 -2.34 -3.86 -8.02
N GLY A 240 -3.09 -3.49 -9.06
CA GLY A 240 -4.14 -4.35 -9.62
C GLY A 240 -3.53 -5.59 -10.29
N HIS A 241 -2.46 -5.39 -11.07
CA HIS A 241 -1.73 -6.50 -11.69
C HIS A 241 -1.04 -7.39 -10.66
N ASP A 242 -0.50 -6.80 -9.57
CA ASP A 242 0.05 -7.55 -8.45
C ASP A 242 -1.00 -8.46 -7.80
N LEU A 243 -2.16 -7.91 -7.45
CA LEU A 243 -3.25 -8.68 -6.85
C LEU A 243 -3.72 -9.81 -7.77
N LEU A 244 -3.87 -9.55 -9.07
CA LEU A 244 -4.25 -10.58 -10.03
C LEU A 244 -3.17 -11.67 -10.13
N ALA A 245 -1.90 -11.29 -10.21
CA ALA A 245 -0.79 -12.24 -10.25
C ALA A 245 -0.76 -13.12 -9.00
N TRP A 246 -0.98 -12.54 -7.81
CA TRP A 246 -1.02 -13.28 -6.57
C TRP A 246 -2.22 -14.24 -6.50
N ALA A 247 -3.40 -13.81 -6.94
CA ALA A 247 -4.57 -14.67 -7.04
C ALA A 247 -4.33 -15.86 -7.99
N LEU A 248 -3.76 -15.60 -9.16
CA LEU A 248 -3.39 -16.62 -10.14
C LEU A 248 -2.37 -17.62 -9.57
N HIS A 249 -1.38 -17.12 -8.83
CA HIS A 249 -0.38 -17.94 -8.16
C HIS A 249 -1.02 -18.87 -7.12
N LYS A 250 -1.89 -18.35 -6.25
CA LYS A 250 -2.61 -19.14 -5.24
C LYS A 250 -3.53 -20.20 -5.86
N ARG A 251 -3.91 -20.04 -7.13
CA ARG A 251 -4.68 -21.00 -7.92
C ARG A 251 -3.82 -21.96 -8.77
N GLY A 252 -2.50 -21.94 -8.63
CA GLY A 252 -1.59 -22.79 -9.40
C GLY A 252 -1.34 -22.33 -10.85
N LYS A 253 -1.92 -21.20 -11.28
CA LYS A 253 -1.78 -20.65 -12.64
C LYS A 253 -0.52 -19.81 -12.76
N HIS A 254 0.64 -20.40 -12.45
CA HIS A 254 1.88 -19.66 -12.25
C HIS A 254 2.41 -18.96 -13.52
N VAL A 255 2.18 -19.54 -14.71
CA VAL A 255 2.60 -18.93 -15.98
C VAL A 255 1.84 -17.62 -16.25
N GLU A 256 0.52 -17.63 -16.06
CA GLU A 256 -0.30 -16.42 -16.15
C GLU A 256 0.10 -15.41 -15.06
N ALA A 257 0.36 -15.90 -13.83
CA ALA A 257 0.83 -15.06 -12.72
C ALA A 257 2.12 -14.31 -13.06
N ARG A 258 3.09 -14.98 -13.70
CA ARG A 258 4.35 -14.34 -14.14
C ARG A 258 4.10 -13.21 -15.14
N ALA A 259 3.15 -13.39 -16.07
CA ALA A 259 2.82 -12.37 -17.06
C ALA A 259 2.21 -11.11 -16.41
N GLU A 260 1.29 -11.29 -15.46
CA GLU A 260 0.70 -10.16 -14.73
C GLU A 260 1.71 -9.50 -13.79
N MET A 261 2.59 -10.28 -13.15
CA MET A 261 3.66 -9.76 -12.32
C MET A 261 4.67 -8.90 -13.11
N ALA A 262 4.97 -9.25 -14.35
CA ALA A 262 5.78 -8.40 -15.22
C ALA A 262 5.14 -7.02 -15.45
N ARG A 263 3.80 -6.95 -15.54
CA ARG A 263 3.07 -5.67 -15.63
C ARG A 263 3.05 -4.92 -14.30
N ALA A 264 2.98 -5.62 -13.17
CA ALA A 264 3.09 -5.01 -11.84
C ALA A 264 4.46 -4.36 -11.61
N LEU A 265 5.53 -4.97 -12.13
CA LEU A 265 6.90 -4.48 -11.97
C LEU A 265 7.33 -3.42 -13.01
N ARG A 266 6.48 -3.08 -13.99
CA ARG A 266 6.84 -2.24 -15.15
C ARG A 266 7.35 -0.85 -14.81
N MET A 267 6.96 -0.30 -13.65
CA MET A 267 7.34 1.04 -13.22
C MET A 267 8.68 1.08 -12.47
N GLY A 268 9.27 -0.07 -12.17
CA GLY A 268 10.48 -0.14 -11.33
C GLY A 268 10.22 0.25 -9.88
N THR A 269 8.95 0.24 -9.43
CA THR A 269 8.53 0.49 -8.05
C THR A 269 9.39 -0.32 -7.08
N ARG A 270 9.95 0.35 -6.07
CA ARG A 270 10.76 -0.29 -5.03
C ARG A 270 9.88 -0.66 -3.85
N ASP A 271 9.07 -1.70 -4.04
CA ASP A 271 8.17 -2.24 -3.03
C ASP A 271 8.54 -3.70 -2.74
N ALA A 272 8.76 -4.02 -1.46
CA ALA A 272 9.19 -5.34 -1.04
C ALA A 272 8.13 -6.42 -1.26
N LEU A 273 6.84 -6.08 -1.16
CA LEU A 273 5.75 -7.04 -1.37
C LEU A 273 5.64 -7.44 -2.84
N LEU A 274 5.79 -6.49 -3.77
CA LEU A 274 5.85 -6.79 -5.21
C LEU A 274 7.00 -7.75 -5.54
N PHE A 275 8.18 -7.52 -4.95
CA PHE A 275 9.32 -8.42 -5.15
C PHE A 275 9.12 -9.77 -4.47
N TYR A 276 8.46 -9.81 -3.32
CA TYR A 276 8.12 -11.07 -2.66
C TYR A 276 7.19 -11.93 -3.52
N HIS A 277 6.08 -11.37 -3.99
CA HIS A 277 5.16 -12.09 -4.89
C HIS A 277 5.87 -12.58 -6.15
N ALA A 278 6.68 -11.74 -6.79
CA ALA A 278 7.48 -12.14 -7.94
C ALA A 278 8.41 -13.32 -7.59
N GLY A 279 9.15 -13.24 -6.49
CA GLY A 279 10.05 -14.32 -6.06
C GLY A 279 9.33 -15.65 -5.81
N MET A 280 8.17 -15.61 -5.15
CA MET A 280 7.35 -16.79 -4.88
C MET A 280 6.74 -17.41 -6.15
N ILE A 281 6.32 -16.57 -7.10
CA ILE A 281 5.85 -17.03 -8.42
C ILE A 281 6.97 -17.73 -9.19
N GLU A 282 8.15 -17.13 -9.22
CA GLU A 282 9.31 -17.69 -9.92
C GLU A 282 9.77 -19.01 -9.28
N ARG A 283 9.72 -19.10 -7.93
CA ARG A 283 9.99 -20.35 -7.20
C ARG A 283 9.01 -21.46 -7.60
N ALA A 284 7.72 -21.15 -7.68
CA ALA A 284 6.71 -22.14 -8.08
C ALA A 284 6.84 -22.59 -9.55
N LEU A 285 7.49 -21.78 -10.40
CA LEU A 285 7.83 -22.12 -11.78
C LEU A 285 9.18 -22.86 -11.91
N GLY A 286 9.87 -23.11 -10.81
CA GLY A 286 11.19 -23.75 -10.80
C GLY A 286 12.34 -22.86 -11.28
N ASP A 287 12.14 -21.56 -11.46
CA ASP A 287 13.21 -20.62 -11.81
C ASP A 287 13.91 -20.12 -10.53
N SER A 288 14.76 -20.99 -9.96
CA SER A 288 15.51 -20.70 -8.73
C SER A 288 16.35 -19.42 -8.82
N ARG A 289 16.88 -19.09 -10.00
CA ARG A 289 17.69 -17.88 -10.20
C ARG A 289 16.85 -16.61 -10.07
N ARG A 290 15.70 -16.53 -10.76
CA ARG A 290 14.79 -15.39 -10.67
C ARG A 290 14.13 -15.31 -9.30
N ALA A 291 13.79 -16.45 -8.70
CA ALA A 291 13.29 -16.52 -7.34
C ALA A 291 14.27 -15.86 -6.35
N ASN A 292 15.55 -16.28 -6.37
CA ASN A 292 16.58 -15.70 -5.51
C ASN A 292 16.71 -14.18 -5.74
N TYR A 293 16.81 -13.75 -6.99
CA TYR A 293 16.93 -12.34 -7.36
C TYR A 293 15.81 -11.46 -6.77
N PHE A 294 14.55 -11.87 -6.90
CA PHE A 294 13.45 -11.07 -6.39
C PHE A 294 13.32 -11.14 -4.87
N LEU A 295 13.51 -12.31 -4.25
CA LEU A 295 13.43 -12.43 -2.79
C LEU A 295 14.54 -11.66 -2.08
N GLU A 296 15.77 -11.65 -2.61
CA GLU A 296 16.86 -10.81 -2.09
C GLU A 296 16.50 -9.33 -2.16
N ARG A 297 15.90 -8.89 -3.28
CA ARG A 297 15.43 -7.50 -3.43
C ARG A 297 14.31 -7.15 -2.46
N ALA A 298 13.36 -8.06 -2.20
CA ALA A 298 12.32 -7.85 -1.21
C ALA A 298 12.95 -7.56 0.17
N MET A 299 13.84 -8.44 0.61
CA MET A 299 14.55 -8.33 1.90
C MET A 299 15.44 -7.09 1.99
N ALA A 300 16.07 -6.68 0.87
CA ALA A 300 16.91 -5.49 0.81
C ALA A 300 16.10 -4.18 0.83
N VAL A 301 14.89 -4.17 0.29
CA VAL A 301 14.02 -2.98 0.33
C VAL A 301 13.48 -2.76 1.74
N ASN A 302 12.94 -3.82 2.34
CA ASN A 302 12.40 -3.77 3.69
C ASN A 302 12.37 -5.21 4.23
N PRO A 303 13.14 -5.58 5.27
CA PRO A 303 13.17 -6.94 5.82
C PRO A 303 11.98 -7.27 6.75
N THR A 304 11.10 -6.30 6.99
CA THR A 304 9.88 -6.37 7.81
C THR A 304 8.70 -5.77 7.04
N PHE A 305 8.59 -6.09 5.75
CA PHE A 305 7.62 -5.47 4.83
C PHE A 305 6.16 -5.93 5.03
N ASP A 306 6.01 -7.02 5.76
CA ASP A 306 4.74 -7.68 6.05
C ASP A 306 4.92 -8.48 7.35
N PRO A 307 3.87 -8.69 8.16
CA PRO A 307 4.00 -9.41 9.43
C PRO A 307 4.36 -10.91 9.27
N ILE A 308 4.07 -11.53 8.11
CA ILE A 308 4.18 -12.99 7.90
C ILE A 308 5.23 -13.32 6.84
N HIS A 309 5.20 -12.65 5.69
CA HIS A 309 5.97 -13.01 4.50
C HIS A 309 7.51 -12.99 4.63
N PRO A 310 8.16 -12.09 5.41
CA PRO A 310 9.62 -12.08 5.50
C PRO A 310 10.22 -13.38 6.03
N ARG A 311 9.48 -14.13 6.89
CA ARG A 311 9.94 -15.44 7.37
C ARG A 311 9.93 -16.48 6.25
N ALA A 312 8.87 -16.51 5.45
CA ALA A 312 8.77 -17.40 4.29
C ALA A 312 9.84 -17.08 3.25
N ALA A 313 10.07 -15.80 2.96
CA ALA A 313 11.11 -15.35 2.03
C ALA A 313 12.51 -15.86 2.44
N ARG A 314 12.88 -15.71 3.72
CA ARG A 314 14.16 -16.22 4.25
C ARG A 314 14.27 -17.74 4.10
N ALA A 315 13.23 -18.48 4.44
CA ALA A 315 13.22 -19.94 4.34
C ALA A 315 13.43 -20.42 2.88
N VAL A 316 12.80 -19.75 1.91
CA VAL A 316 13.01 -20.05 0.49
C VAL A 316 14.43 -19.70 0.03
N LEU A 317 14.95 -18.54 0.42
CA LEU A 317 16.34 -18.15 0.12
C LEU A 317 17.36 -19.17 0.66
N ASP A 318 17.16 -19.67 1.89
CA ASP A 318 18.04 -20.67 2.48
C ASP A 318 17.93 -22.03 1.77
N SER A 319 16.74 -22.40 1.29
CA SER A 319 16.56 -23.59 0.44
C SER A 319 17.32 -23.46 -0.88
N LEU A 320 17.19 -22.32 -1.56
CA LEU A 320 17.83 -22.05 -2.85
C LEU A 320 19.37 -22.08 -2.77
N LYS A 321 19.93 -21.59 -1.65
CA LYS A 321 21.38 -21.69 -1.39
C LYS A 321 21.85 -23.13 -1.23
N ARG A 322 21.05 -23.99 -0.60
CA ARG A 322 21.39 -25.42 -0.46
C ARG A 322 21.26 -26.19 -1.76
N GLU A 323 20.36 -25.78 -2.65
CA GLU A 323 20.20 -26.40 -3.99
C GLU A 323 21.35 -26.08 -4.95
N THR A 324 22.15 -25.06 -4.64
CA THR A 324 23.28 -24.60 -5.46
C THR A 324 24.65 -25.02 -4.91
N GLN A 325 24.67 -25.66 -3.73
CA GLN A 325 25.85 -26.26 -3.08
C GLN A 325 25.93 -27.76 -3.39
#